data_AF-A0A819Y2T0-F1
#
_entry.id   AF-A0A819Y2T0-F1
#
_cell.length_a   1.000
_cell.length_b   1.000
_cell.length_c   1.000
_cell.angle_alpha   90.00
_cell.angle_beta   90.00
_cell.angle_gamma   90.00
#
_symmetry.space_group_name_H-M   'P 1'
#
loop_
_entity.id
_entity.type
_entity.pdbx_description
1 polymer ?
#
loop_
_entity_poly.entity_id
_entity_poly.type
_entity_poly.pdbx_seq_one_letter_code
_entity_poly.pdbx_strand_id
1 'polypeptide(L)'
;MANSNRRRISFVDFSHPQVWHKLIEYAEVTIAFTKLITDFTNQWAKICFLASSQLHQLVAEFRRKTESEIRDKCHLGGMMYDLWESLLLESELESQSVKKMACLMEKEICAPLTSFVTNKNVELTINKQHRRDLNDILERSHEIVQE
;
A
#
# COMPACT_ATOMS: atom_id res chain seq x y z
N MET A 1 6.99 35.89 -19.44
CA MET A 1 8.27 35.22 -19.18
C MET A 1 8.48 35.15 -17.68
N ALA A 2 8.12 34.04 -17.03
CA ALA A 2 8.27 33.87 -15.59
C ALA A 2 9.64 33.27 -15.29
N ASN A 3 10.49 34.05 -14.62
CA ASN A 3 11.86 33.69 -14.30
C ASN A 3 11.86 32.75 -13.08
N SER A 4 11.88 31.43 -13.29
CA SER A 4 11.92 30.45 -12.20
C SER A 4 13.35 30.28 -11.67
N ASN A 5 13.82 31.25 -10.89
CA ASN A 5 15.02 31.10 -10.09
C ASN A 5 14.68 30.20 -8.87
N ARG A 6 14.47 28.90 -9.10
CA ARG A 6 14.48 27.92 -8.01
C ARG A 6 15.92 27.77 -7.56
N ARG A 7 16.30 28.43 -6.47
CA ARG A 7 17.56 28.14 -5.77
C ARG A 7 17.64 26.62 -5.58
N ARG A 8 18.73 26.01 -6.04
CA ARG A 8 19.03 24.61 -5.68
C ARG A 8 19.23 24.58 -4.18
N ILE A 9 18.33 23.88 -3.50
CA ILE A 9 18.47 23.58 -2.08
C ILE A 9 19.74 22.72 -1.94
N SER A 10 20.64 23.16 -1.06
CA SER A 10 21.90 22.50 -0.75
C SER A 10 21.83 21.83 0.62
N PHE A 11 22.74 20.90 0.90
CA PHE A 11 22.82 20.24 2.22
C PHE A 11 23.06 21.24 3.37
N VAL A 12 23.69 22.38 3.10
CA VAL A 12 23.94 23.44 4.10
C VAL A 12 22.63 24.11 4.55
N ASP A 13 21.62 24.13 3.68
CA ASP A 13 20.30 24.68 4.03
C ASP A 13 19.56 23.79 5.05
N PHE A 14 20.02 22.55 5.25
CA PHE A 14 19.49 21.60 6.23
C PHE A 14 20.39 21.38 7.45
N SER A 15 21.58 21.98 7.50
CA SER A 15 22.51 21.82 8.63
C SER A 15 22.20 22.73 9.83
N HIS A 16 21.27 23.69 9.68
CA HIS A 16 20.95 24.61 10.77
C HIS A 16 20.10 23.92 11.87
N PRO A 17 20.44 24.07 13.17
CA PRO A 17 19.72 23.42 14.27
C PRO A 17 18.21 23.67 14.29
N GLN A 18 17.76 24.85 13.86
CA GLN A 18 16.33 25.20 13.80
C GLN A 18 15.56 24.44 12.70
N VAL A 19 16.24 23.88 11.71
CA VAL A 19 15.63 23.09 10.62
C VAL A 19 15.43 21.64 11.04
N TRP A 20 16.21 21.16 12.02
CA TRP A 20 16.17 19.79 12.52
C TRP A 20 14.78 19.35 12.99
N HIS A 21 14.12 20.16 13.82
CA HIS A 21 12.77 19.82 14.32
C HIS A 21 11.76 19.66 13.18
N LYS A 22 11.83 20.53 12.16
CA LYS A 22 10.97 20.45 10.98
C LYS A 22 11.26 19.20 10.13
N LEU A 23 12.52 18.78 10.05
CA LEU A 23 12.90 17.55 9.35
C LEU A 23 12.39 16.30 10.07
N ILE A 24 12.47 16.29 11.40
CA ILE A 24 11.90 15.22 12.24
C ILE A 24 10.39 15.15 12.05
N GLU A 25 9.71 16.30 12.19
CA GLU A 25 8.26 16.40 12.00
C GLU A 25 7.85 15.91 10.60
N TYR A 26 8.55 16.35 9.55
CA TYR A 26 8.31 15.90 8.19
C TYR A 26 8.47 14.38 8.04
N ALA A 27 9.53 13.80 8.63
CA ALA A 27 9.76 12.37 8.58
C ALA A 27 8.67 11.59 9.32
N GLU A 28 8.26 12.06 10.51
CA GLU A 28 7.18 11.46 11.31
C GLU A 28 5.84 11.51 10.58
N VAL A 29 5.49 12.65 9.99
CA VAL A 29 4.28 12.80 9.16
C VAL A 29 4.34 11.89 7.93
N THR A 30 5.49 11.80 7.26
CA THR A 30 5.67 10.92 6.08
C THR A 30 5.47 9.45 6.46
N ILE A 31 6.04 9.01 7.59
CA ILE A 31 5.89 7.65 8.12
C ILE A 31 4.41 7.39 8.46
N ALA A 32 3.77 8.31 9.18
CA ALA A 32 2.37 8.17 9.59
C ALA A 32 1.43 8.10 8.39
N PHE A 33 1.63 8.98 7.40
CA PHE A 33 0.82 8.99 6.19
C PHE A 33 1.03 7.73 5.34
N THR A 34 2.29 7.26 5.22
CA THR A 34 2.57 6.01 4.50
C THR A 34 1.91 4.82 5.18
N LYS A 35 1.96 4.76 6.52
CA LYS A 35 1.26 3.73 7.29
C LYS A 35 -0.26 3.77 7.05
N LEU A 36 -0.85 4.96 7.05
CA LEU A 36 -2.28 5.13 6.77
C LEU A 36 -2.67 4.57 5.39
N ILE A 37 -1.87 4.86 4.36
CA ILE A 37 -2.08 4.33 3.00
C ILE A 37 -1.96 2.79 2.99
N THR A 38 -0.93 2.25 3.65
CA THR A 38 -0.71 0.80 3.77
C THR A 38 -1.89 0.11 4.45
N ASP A 39 -2.37 0.66 5.56
CA ASP A 39 -3.48 0.09 6.33
C ASP A 39 -4.79 0.12 5.54
N PHE A 40 -5.07 1.23 4.86
CA PHE A 40 -6.21 1.34 3.95
C PHE A 40 -6.14 0.30 2.83
N THR A 41 -4.99 0.22 2.14
CA THR A 41 -4.80 -0.68 1.00
C THR A 41 -4.91 -2.15 1.43
N ASN A 42 -4.38 -2.51 2.60
CA ASN A 42 -4.52 -3.84 3.18
C ASN A 42 -5.99 -4.19 3.48
N GLN A 43 -6.76 -3.26 4.03
CA GLN A 43 -8.18 -3.50 4.27
C GLN A 43 -8.95 -3.67 2.96
N TRP A 44 -8.64 -2.84 1.96
CA TRP A 44 -9.27 -2.94 0.65
C TRP A 44 -8.93 -4.27 -0.05
N ALA A 45 -7.67 -4.71 -0.02
CA ALA A 45 -7.26 -6.01 -0.55
C ALA A 45 -8.04 -7.17 0.08
N LYS A 46 -8.24 -7.15 1.42
CA LYS A 46 -9.05 -8.14 2.13
C LYS A 46 -10.52 -8.15 1.67
N ILE A 47 -11.12 -6.98 1.47
CA ILE A 47 -12.49 -6.86 0.95
C ILE A 47 -12.58 -7.46 -0.44
N CYS A 48 -11.65 -7.12 -1.35
CA CYS A 48 -11.61 -7.66 -2.70
C CYS A 48 -11.41 -9.19 -2.69
N PHE A 49 -10.51 -9.70 -1.85
CA PHE A 49 -10.31 -11.15 -1.71
C PHE A 49 -11.59 -11.86 -1.27
N LEU A 50 -12.28 -11.34 -0.24
CA LEU A 50 -13.54 -11.89 0.23
C LEU A 50 -14.63 -11.86 -0.87
N ALA A 51 -14.79 -10.72 -1.54
CA ALA A 51 -15.75 -10.54 -2.62
C ALA A 51 -15.50 -11.53 -3.77
N SER A 52 -14.23 -11.69 -4.18
CA SER A 52 -13.86 -12.66 -5.21
C SER A 52 -14.22 -14.10 -4.81
N SER A 53 -13.92 -14.47 -3.56
CA SER A 53 -14.22 -15.81 -3.02
C SER A 53 -15.73 -16.09 -3.01
N GLN A 54 -16.53 -15.12 -2.55
CA GLN A 54 -17.99 -15.24 -2.53
C GLN A 54 -18.57 -15.37 -3.95
N LEU A 55 -18.09 -14.56 -4.90
CA LEU A 55 -18.55 -14.63 -6.28
C LEU A 55 -18.17 -15.97 -6.95
N HIS A 56 -16.95 -16.46 -6.70
CA HIS A 56 -16.51 -17.76 -7.20
C HIS A 56 -17.37 -18.91 -6.67
N GLN A 57 -17.67 -18.89 -5.35
CA GLN A 57 -18.54 -19.89 -4.73
C GLN A 57 -19.96 -19.84 -5.31
N LEU A 58 -20.49 -18.64 -5.55
CA LEU A 58 -21.81 -18.46 -6.17
C LEU A 58 -21.84 -19.07 -7.57
N VAL A 59 -20.85 -18.77 -8.42
CA VAL A 59 -20.75 -19.34 -9.77
C VAL A 59 -20.67 -20.86 -9.71
N ALA A 60 -19.82 -21.42 -8.83
CA ALA A 60 -19.66 -22.85 -8.69
C ALA A 60 -20.94 -23.56 -8.20
N GLU A 61 -21.69 -22.94 -7.28
CA GLU A 61 -22.98 -23.44 -6.82
C GLU A 61 -23.99 -23.49 -7.96
N PHE A 62 -24.12 -22.39 -8.70
CA PHE A 62 -25.12 -22.27 -9.76
C PHE A 62 -24.79 -23.14 -10.98
N ARG A 63 -23.51 -23.31 -11.34
CA ARG A 63 -23.09 -24.31 -12.34
C ARG A 63 -23.54 -25.73 -11.96
N ARG A 64 -23.34 -26.10 -10.68
CA ARG A 64 -23.74 -27.42 -10.17
C ARG A 64 -25.26 -27.61 -10.23
N LYS A 65 -26.03 -26.59 -9.84
CA LYS A 65 -27.51 -26.61 -9.95
C LYS A 65 -27.97 -26.73 -11.39
N THR A 66 -27.35 -25.98 -12.30
CA THR A 66 -27.65 -26.06 -13.74
C THR A 66 -27.40 -27.48 -14.26
N GLU A 67 -26.29 -28.10 -13.87
CA GLU A 67 -25.97 -29.48 -14.24
C GLU A 67 -26.99 -30.49 -13.70
N SER A 68 -27.41 -30.36 -12.44
CA SER A 68 -28.33 -31.32 -11.80
C SER A 68 -29.80 -31.11 -12.16
N GLU A 69 -30.25 -29.89 -12.43
CA GLU A 69 -31.68 -29.57 -12.54
C GLU A 69 -32.15 -29.26 -13.96
N ILE A 70 -31.23 -28.78 -14.82
CA ILE A 70 -31.55 -28.20 -16.13
C ILE A 70 -30.98 -29.04 -17.27
N ARG A 71 -29.74 -29.54 -17.16
CA ARG A 71 -29.06 -30.24 -18.27
C ARG A 71 -29.86 -31.44 -18.80
N ASP A 72 -30.44 -32.24 -17.90
CA ASP A 72 -31.22 -33.42 -18.27
C ASP A 72 -32.61 -33.07 -18.83
N LYS A 73 -33.05 -31.80 -18.70
CA LYS A 73 -34.33 -31.29 -19.23
C LYS A 73 -34.16 -30.46 -20.51
N CYS A 74 -32.97 -29.92 -20.74
CA CYS A 74 -32.60 -29.19 -21.95
C CYS A 74 -31.89 -30.14 -22.93
N HIS A 75 -32.66 -30.96 -23.64
CA HIS A 75 -32.11 -31.83 -24.69
C HIS A 75 -31.62 -31.07 -25.93
N LEU A 76 -31.82 -29.76 -26.01
CA LEU A 76 -31.34 -28.88 -27.05
C LEU A 76 -30.93 -27.55 -26.39
N GLY A 77 -29.66 -27.17 -26.52
CA GLY A 77 -29.15 -25.86 -26.11
C GLY A 77 -30.01 -24.76 -26.74
N GLY A 78 -30.80 -24.09 -25.91
CA GLY A 78 -31.55 -22.90 -26.29
C GLY A 78 -30.71 -21.65 -26.02
N MET A 79 -30.96 -20.58 -26.76
CA MET A 79 -30.33 -19.26 -26.58
C MET A 79 -30.23 -18.81 -25.11
N MET A 80 -31.23 -19.16 -24.29
CA MET A 80 -31.25 -18.84 -22.85
C MET A 80 -30.20 -19.60 -22.04
N TYR A 81 -29.91 -20.85 -22.41
CA TYR A 81 -28.86 -21.65 -21.77
C TYR A 81 -27.47 -21.08 -22.10
N ASP A 82 -27.22 -20.76 -23.38
CA ASP A 82 -25.96 -20.17 -23.81
C ASP A 82 -25.72 -18.79 -23.17
N LEU A 83 -26.78 -17.98 -23.06
CA LEU A 83 -26.73 -16.69 -22.36
C LEU A 83 -26.41 -16.86 -20.87
N TRP A 84 -27.02 -17.85 -20.22
CA TRP A 84 -26.76 -18.17 -18.82
C TRP A 84 -25.32 -18.65 -18.57
N GLU A 85 -24.82 -19.57 -19.40
CA GLU A 85 -23.42 -20.02 -19.31
C GLU A 85 -22.44 -18.87 -19.57
N SER A 86 -22.76 -17.97 -20.50
CA SER A 86 -21.97 -16.75 -20.75
C SER A 86 -21.94 -15.83 -19.52
N LEU A 87 -23.07 -15.64 -18.85
CA LEU A 87 -23.16 -14.85 -17.62
C LEU A 87 -22.33 -15.46 -16.48
N LEU A 88 -22.40 -16.78 -16.32
CA LEU A 88 -21.60 -17.51 -15.32
C LEU A 88 -20.11 -17.46 -15.63
N LEU A 89 -19.72 -17.51 -16.91
CA LEU A 89 -18.33 -17.37 -17.32
C LEU A 89 -17.81 -15.96 -17.04
N GLU A 90 -18.57 -14.92 -17.41
CA GLU A 90 -18.18 -13.53 -17.16
C GLU A 90 -18.03 -13.24 -15.67
N SER A 91 -18.96 -13.75 -14.85
CA SER A 91 -18.90 -13.63 -13.39
C SER A 91 -17.67 -14.31 -12.79
N GLU A 92 -17.25 -15.45 -13.34
CA GLU A 92 -16.04 -16.15 -12.93
C GLU A 92 -14.77 -15.36 -13.29
N LEU A 93 -14.73 -14.78 -14.50
CA LEU A 93 -13.62 -13.92 -14.93
C LEU A 93 -13.51 -12.66 -14.06
N GLU A 94 -14.64 -12.06 -13.69
CA GLU A 94 -14.68 -10.92 -12.77
C GLU A 94 -14.15 -11.31 -11.40
N SER A 95 -14.58 -12.45 -10.84
CA SER A 95 -14.06 -12.97 -9.58
C SER A 95 -12.53 -13.12 -9.62
N GLN A 96 -12.00 -13.75 -10.66
CA GLN A 96 -10.56 -13.94 -10.82
C GLN A 96 -9.81 -12.60 -10.94
N SER A 97 -10.39 -11.63 -11.65
CA SER A 97 -9.83 -10.29 -11.82
C SER A 97 -9.76 -9.52 -10.50
N VAL A 98 -10.85 -9.55 -9.71
CA VAL A 98 -10.90 -8.93 -8.37
C VAL A 98 -9.92 -9.60 -7.42
N LYS A 99 -9.80 -10.93 -7.47
CA LYS A 99 -8.81 -11.68 -6.68
C LYS A 99 -7.38 -11.27 -7.04
N LYS A 100 -7.08 -11.17 -8.34
CA LYS A 100 -5.77 -10.74 -8.83
C LYS A 100 -5.45 -9.31 -8.38
N MET A 101 -6.43 -8.41 -8.41
CA MET A 101 -6.28 -7.05 -7.91
C MET A 101 -5.93 -7.04 -6.42
N ALA A 102 -6.60 -7.84 -5.60
CA ALA A 102 -6.27 -7.98 -4.18
C ALA A 102 -4.81 -8.43 -3.97
N CYS A 103 -4.36 -9.45 -4.70
CA CYS A 103 -2.98 -9.94 -4.62
C CYS A 103 -1.96 -8.88 -5.06
N LEU A 104 -2.26 -8.10 -6.12
CA LEU A 104 -1.41 -7.01 -6.57
C LEU A 104 -1.32 -5.88 -5.55
N MET A 105 -2.43 -5.53 -4.89
CA MET A 105 -2.43 -4.55 -3.80
C MET A 105 -1.51 -4.98 -2.66
N GLU A 106 -1.60 -6.25 -2.24
CA GLU A 106 -0.73 -6.78 -1.17
C GLU A 106 0.75 -6.74 -1.58
N LYS A 107 1.07 -7.25 -2.77
CA LYS A 107 2.46 -7.44 -3.21
C LYS A 107 3.13 -6.16 -3.68
N GLU A 108 2.43 -5.36 -4.48
CA GLU A 108 3.01 -4.21 -5.20
C GLU A 108 2.79 -2.89 -4.46
N ILE A 109 1.90 -2.85 -3.46
CA ILE A 109 1.64 -1.65 -2.66
C ILE A 109 1.97 -1.90 -1.19
N CYS A 110 1.27 -2.82 -0.53
CA CYS A 110 1.39 -2.99 0.92
C CYS A 110 2.79 -3.43 1.36
N ALA A 111 3.38 -4.43 0.68
CA ALA A 111 4.72 -4.92 1.04
C ALA A 111 5.82 -3.84 0.87
N PRO A 112 5.92 -3.12 -0.27
CA PRO A 112 6.86 -2.02 -0.42
C PRO A 112 6.66 -0.89 0.59
N LEU A 113 5.42 -0.47 0.84
CA LEU A 113 5.15 0.62 1.80
C LEU A 113 5.44 0.18 3.25
N THR A 114 5.20 -1.08 3.60
CA THR A 114 5.60 -1.65 4.90
C THR A 114 7.12 -1.61 5.06
N SER A 115 7.87 -2.05 4.03
CA SER A 115 9.34 -1.98 4.04
C SER A 115 9.83 -0.52 4.14
N PHE A 116 9.23 0.39 3.38
CA PHE A 116 9.53 1.81 3.45
C PHE A 116 9.33 2.38 4.86
N VAL A 117 8.21 2.09 5.51
CA VAL A 117 7.93 2.53 6.88
C VAL A 117 8.97 1.98 7.86
N THR A 118 9.32 0.69 7.76
CA THR A 118 10.36 0.09 8.62
C THR A 118 11.70 0.80 8.44
N ASN A 119 12.15 0.97 7.18
CA ASN A 119 13.42 1.61 6.88
C ASN A 119 13.45 3.06 7.36
N LYS A 120 12.38 3.82 7.13
CA LYS A 120 12.29 5.21 7.56
C LYS A 120 12.28 5.37 9.07
N ASN A 121 11.67 4.45 9.82
CA ASN A 121 11.75 4.46 11.28
C ASN A 121 13.18 4.21 11.79
N VAL A 122 13.91 3.28 11.15
CA VAL A 122 15.32 3.02 11.47
C VAL A 122 16.17 4.25 11.16
N GLU A 123 16.05 4.82 9.95
CA GLU A 123 16.76 6.04 9.55
C GLU A 123 16.47 7.21 10.50
N LEU A 124 15.21 7.41 10.87
CA LEU A 124 14.81 8.47 11.79
C LEU A 124 15.44 8.29 13.16
N THR A 125 15.48 7.05 13.68
CA THR A 125 16.09 6.71 14.96
C THR A 125 17.59 6.96 14.96
N ILE A 126 18.29 6.51 13.90
CA ILE A 126 19.72 6.73 13.72
C ILE A 126 20.04 8.22 13.64
N ASN A 127 19.29 8.99 12.84
CA ASN A 127 19.51 10.41 12.71
C ASN A 127 19.27 11.15 14.03
N LYS A 128 18.24 10.77 14.80
CA LYS A 128 18.01 11.28 16.17
C LYS A 128 19.17 10.97 17.10
N GLN A 129 19.74 9.77 17.02
CA GLN A 129 20.90 9.39 17.82
C GLN A 129 22.15 10.21 17.45
N HIS A 130 22.52 10.24 16.17
CA HIS A 130 23.68 10.99 15.70
C HIS A 130 23.61 12.48 16.07
N ARG A 131 22.41 13.08 16.00
CA ARG A 131 22.24 14.48 16.39
C ARG A 131 22.48 14.70 17.88
N ARG A 132 22.05 13.78 18.73
CA ARG A 132 22.33 13.81 20.17
C ARG A 132 23.82 13.66 20.45
N ASP A 133 24.46 12.65 19.86
CA ASP A 133 25.90 12.40 20.03
C ASP A 133 26.75 13.63 19.64
N LEU A 134 26.41 14.29 18.52
CA LEU A 134 27.09 15.51 18.09
C LEU A 134 26.88 16.69 19.04
N ASN A 135 25.68 16.84 19.61
CA ASN A 135 25.42 17.88 20.60
C ASN A 135 26.21 17.62 21.88
N ASP A 136 26.25 16.38 22.37
CA ASP A 136 27.02 15.97 23.55
C ASP A 136 28.53 16.25 23.36
N ILE A 137 29.07 15.96 22.17
CA ILE A 137 30.47 16.26 21.83
C ILE A 137 30.72 17.77 21.83
N LEU A 138 29.81 18.56 21.26
CA LEU A 138 29.93 20.02 21.22
C LEU A 138 29.88 20.63 22.62
N GLU A 139 28.98 20.16 23.48
CA GLU A 139 28.86 20.60 24.88
C GLU A 139 30.15 20.30 25.65
N ARG A 140 30.65 19.05 25.62
CA ARG A 140 31.92 18.68 26.27
C ARG A 140 33.12 19.47 25.74
N SER A 141 33.15 19.72 24.43
CA SER A 141 34.24 20.51 23.83
C SER A 141 34.21 21.96 24.30
N HIS A 142 33.02 22.51 24.55
CA HIS A 142 32.87 23.86 25.08
C HIS A 142 33.36 23.96 26.53
N GLU A 143 33.05 22.95 27.36
CA GLU A 143 33.54 22.85 28.74
C GLU A 143 35.08 22.82 28.79
N ILE A 144 35.72 22.02 27.93
CA ILE A 144 37.20 21.91 27.88
C ILE A 144 37.87 23.23 27.44
N VAL A 145 37.25 24.00 26.54
CA VAL A 145 37.83 25.27 26.06
C VAL A 145 37.65 26.41 27.08
N GLN A 146 36.75 26.25 28.05
CA GLN A 146 36.52 27.23 29.11
C GLN A 146 37.38 27.01 30.37
N GLU A 147 37.99 25.84 30.51
CA GLU A 147 39.04 25.54 31.50
C GLU A 147 40.44 25.99 31.04
#